data_AF-A0A534R9Q1-F1
#
_entry.id   AF-A0A534R9Q1-F1
#
_cell.length_a   1.000
_cell.length_b   1.000
_cell.length_c   1.000
_cell.angle_alpha   90.00
_cell.angle_beta   90.00
_cell.angle_gamma   90.00
#
_symmetry.space_group_name_H-M   'P 1'
#
loop_
_entity.id
_entity.type
_entity.pdbx_description
1 polymer ?
#
loop_
_entity_poly.entity_id
_entity_poly.type
_entity_poly.pdbx_seq_one_letter_code
_entity_poly.pdbx_strand_id
1 'polypeptide(L)'
;MSAAANHRYLDALAVVDPAPAHPALERLVQPVRDPHGRSSRAFNPAAAADLALFTAVLRGEHTLQGFRNREVRTQLFGPAATDRRRNAQVSRLVKRLHLRGLVAKVPARAAGGLRSGGTPS
;
A
#
# COMPACT_ATOMS: atom_id res chain seq x y z
N MET A 1 28.27 -21.61 8.66
CA MET A 1 28.69 -20.40 7.92
C MET A 1 27.66 -19.26 8.05
N SER A 2 27.36 -18.77 9.26
CA SER A 2 26.29 -17.75 9.46
C SER A 2 26.76 -16.55 10.28
N ALA A 3 27.60 -16.76 11.31
CA ALA A 3 28.03 -15.68 12.20
C ALA A 3 28.89 -14.60 11.50
N ALA A 4 29.89 -14.99 10.70
CA ALA A 4 30.80 -14.03 10.06
C ALA A 4 30.14 -13.22 8.91
N ALA A 5 29.10 -13.77 8.28
CA ALA A 5 28.32 -13.08 7.27
C ALA A 5 27.33 -12.11 7.92
N ASN A 6 26.65 -12.55 8.99
CA ASN A 6 25.79 -11.67 9.80
C ASN A 6 26.60 -10.52 10.42
N HIS A 7 27.82 -10.77 10.89
CA HIS A 7 28.67 -9.73 11.48
C HIS A 7 29.02 -8.65 10.45
N ARG A 8 29.49 -9.06 9.26
CA ARG A 8 29.75 -8.11 8.16
C ARG A 8 28.51 -7.33 7.71
N TYR A 9 27.34 -7.97 7.73
CA TYR A 9 26.08 -7.31 7.42
C TYR A 9 25.68 -6.29 8.50
N LEU A 10 25.87 -6.64 9.78
CA LEU A 10 25.61 -5.72 10.90
C LEU A 10 26.62 -4.55 10.91
N ASP A 11 27.89 -4.80 10.61
CA ASP A 11 28.91 -3.75 10.46
C ASP A 11 28.56 -2.80 9.32
N ALA A 12 28.09 -3.33 8.18
CA ALA A 12 27.65 -2.52 7.05
C ALA A 12 26.42 -1.66 7.39
N LEU A 13 25.50 -2.18 8.22
CA LEU A 13 24.36 -1.41 8.72
C LEU A 13 24.75 -0.40 9.80
N ALA A 14 25.79 -0.66 10.59
CA ALA A 14 26.24 0.24 11.65
C ALA A 14 26.85 1.55 11.11
N VAL A 15 27.34 1.55 9.87
CA VAL A 15 27.87 2.75 9.18
C VAL A 15 26.74 3.62 8.59
N VAL A 16 25.52 3.08 8.43
CA VAL A 16 24.38 3.84 7.92
C VAL A 16 23.79 4.68 9.04
N ASP A 17 23.83 6.00 8.91
CA ASP A 17 23.07 6.89 9.77
C ASP A 17 21.56 6.66 9.53
N PRO A 18 20.80 6.16 10.52
CA PRO A 18 19.38 5.95 10.34
C PRO A 18 18.58 7.25 10.45
N ALA A 19 19.18 8.38 10.87
CA ALA A 19 18.51 9.67 11.06
C ALA A 19 17.59 10.09 9.89
N PRO A 20 17.96 9.94 8.60
CA PRO A 20 17.08 10.27 7.48
C PRO A 20 15.83 9.37 7.37
N ALA A 21 15.90 8.14 7.87
CA ALA A 21 14.81 7.18 7.83
C ALA A 21 13.84 7.29 9.02
N HIS A 22 14.26 7.90 10.14
CA HIS A 22 13.43 8.02 11.35
C HIS A 22 12.09 8.73 11.11
N PRO A 23 12.02 9.90 10.44
CA PRO A 23 10.75 10.59 10.24
C PRO A 23 9.76 9.82 9.35
N ALA A 24 10.29 8.99 8.43
CA ALA A 24 9.47 8.11 7.62
C ALA A 24 8.97 6.92 8.46
N LEU A 25 9.84 6.34 9.28
CA LEU A 25 9.50 5.24 10.19
C LEU A 25 8.46 5.67 11.25
N GLU A 26 8.63 6.84 11.85
CA GLU A 26 7.69 7.41 12.82
C GLU A 26 6.29 7.60 12.23
N ARG A 27 6.21 8.09 10.98
CA ARG A 27 4.94 8.22 10.25
C ARG A 27 4.24 6.87 10.01
N LEU A 28 5.00 5.77 9.94
CA LEU A 28 4.45 4.43 9.79
C LEU A 28 3.85 3.91 11.09
N VAL A 29 4.61 4.04 12.18
CA VAL A 29 4.30 3.42 13.47
C VAL A 29 3.34 4.25 14.35
N GLN A 30 3.07 5.51 14.00
CA GLN A 30 2.10 6.33 14.73
C GLN A 30 0.65 6.14 14.22
N PRO A 31 -0.36 6.29 15.09
CA PRO A 31 -1.75 6.42 14.67
C PRO A 31 -1.93 7.66 13.78
N VAL A 32 -2.61 7.50 12.65
CA VAL A 32 -2.93 8.62 11.76
C VAL A 32 -4.44 8.83 11.75
N ARG A 33 -4.90 10.08 11.80
CA ARG A 33 -6.32 10.42 11.67
C ARG A 33 -6.68 10.65 10.22
N ASP A 34 -7.85 10.15 9.81
CA ASP A 34 -8.41 10.49 8.51
C ASP A 34 -8.95 11.94 8.49
N PRO A 35 -9.28 12.51 7.32
CA PRO A 35 -9.84 13.87 7.23
C PRO A 35 -11.16 14.07 8.00
N HIS A 36 -11.79 12.99 8.47
CA HIS A 36 -13.02 13.01 9.27
C HIS A 36 -12.73 12.76 10.76
N GLY A 37 -11.46 12.85 11.19
CA GLY A 37 -11.04 12.69 12.58
C GLY A 37 -10.96 11.26 13.10
N ARG A 38 -11.22 10.24 12.27
CA ARG A 38 -11.18 8.83 12.71
C ARG A 38 -9.75 8.31 12.77
N SER A 39 -9.38 7.72 13.89
CA SER A 39 -8.07 7.11 14.10
C SER A 39 -7.90 5.83 13.26
N SER A 40 -6.73 5.69 12.63
CA SER A 40 -6.29 4.50 11.93
C SER A 40 -5.07 3.91 12.62
N ARG A 41 -5.17 2.64 13.05
CA ARG A 41 -4.08 1.89 13.70
C ARG A 41 -2.76 2.05 12.94
N ALA A 42 -1.66 2.14 13.70
CA ALA A 42 -0.28 2.06 13.22
C ALA A 42 -0.05 0.95 12.20
N PHE A 43 0.82 1.22 11.22
CA PHE A 43 1.35 0.21 10.31
C PHE A 43 2.68 -0.30 10.88
N ASN A 44 2.77 -1.61 11.13
CA ASN A 44 3.96 -2.24 11.66
C ASN A 44 4.57 -3.17 10.60
N PRO A 45 5.65 -2.79 9.89
CA PRO A 45 6.27 -3.64 8.87
C PRO A 45 6.83 -4.96 9.42
N ALA A 46 7.02 -5.11 10.73
CA ALA A 46 7.42 -6.36 11.36
C ALA A 46 6.23 -7.30 11.67
N ALA A 47 4.98 -6.84 11.58
CA ALA A 47 3.81 -7.68 11.78
C ALA A 47 3.46 -8.42 10.49
N ALA A 48 3.29 -9.75 10.55
CA ALA A 48 3.04 -10.59 9.38
C ALA A 48 1.86 -10.11 8.51
N ALA A 49 0.78 -9.63 9.12
CA ALA A 49 -0.39 -9.13 8.39
C ALA A 49 -0.11 -7.83 7.61
N ASP A 50 0.67 -6.92 8.21
CA ASP A 50 1.05 -5.65 7.58
C ASP A 50 2.11 -5.88 6.49
N LEU A 51 3.03 -6.82 6.70
CA LEU A 51 3.98 -7.28 5.68
C LEU A 51 3.27 -7.93 4.49
N ALA A 52 2.29 -8.80 4.73
CA ALA A 52 1.49 -9.42 3.66
C ALA A 52 0.72 -8.37 2.86
N LEU A 53 0.12 -7.38 3.52
CA LEU A 53 -0.54 -6.24 2.87
C LEU A 53 0.46 -5.44 2.02
N PHE A 54 1.61 -5.10 2.57
CA PHE A 54 2.62 -4.29 1.89
C PHE A 54 3.19 -5.03 0.67
N THR A 55 3.46 -6.32 0.81
CA THR A 55 3.91 -7.19 -0.28
C THR A 55 2.86 -7.28 -1.38
N ALA A 56 1.58 -7.45 -1.03
CA ALA A 56 0.48 -7.51 -1.99
C ALA A 56 0.35 -6.21 -2.81
N VAL A 57 0.68 -5.06 -2.22
CA VAL A 57 0.64 -3.75 -2.86
C VAL A 57 1.91 -3.46 -3.68
N LEU A 58 3.08 -3.91 -3.22
CA LEU A 58 4.37 -3.71 -3.89
C LEU A 58 4.66 -4.69 -5.03
N ARG A 59 3.87 -5.76 -5.18
CA ARG A 59 4.05 -6.72 -6.27
C ARG A 59 4.04 -5.99 -7.63
N GLY A 60 5.14 -6.15 -8.37
CA GLY A 60 5.51 -5.37 -9.55
C GLY A 60 4.53 -5.44 -10.74
N GLU A 61 3.53 -6.32 -10.68
CA GLU A 61 2.41 -6.38 -11.63
C GLU A 61 1.59 -5.07 -11.65
N HIS A 62 1.74 -4.23 -10.62
CA HIS A 62 1.00 -2.98 -10.44
C HIS A 62 1.83 -1.72 -10.72
N THR A 63 3.11 -1.84 -11.04
CA THR A 63 4.04 -0.69 -11.11
C THR A 63 3.75 0.26 -12.29
N LEU A 64 3.06 -0.22 -13.34
CA LEU A 64 2.74 0.57 -14.54
C LEU A 64 1.30 1.13 -14.56
N GLN A 65 0.34 0.47 -13.91
CA GLN A 65 -1.09 0.85 -13.97
C GLN A 65 -1.72 1.12 -12.59
N GLY A 66 -0.95 0.96 -11.51
CA GLY A 66 -1.48 0.88 -10.15
C GLY A 66 -2.11 -0.49 -9.87
N PHE A 67 -2.62 -0.66 -8.65
CA PHE A 67 -3.34 -1.87 -8.24
C PHE A 67 -4.82 -1.59 -8.03
N ARG A 68 -5.66 -2.58 -8.33
CA ARG A 68 -7.09 -2.57 -8.03
C ARG A 68 -7.35 -3.29 -6.71
N ASN A 69 -8.42 -2.89 -6.03
CA ASN A 69 -8.86 -3.53 -4.79
C ASN A 69 -9.08 -5.06 -4.96
N ARG A 70 -9.61 -5.48 -6.12
CA ARG A 70 -9.77 -6.91 -6.47
C ARG A 70 -8.43 -7.68 -6.42
N GLU A 71 -7.35 -7.08 -6.92
CA GLU A 71 -6.04 -7.74 -7.00
C GLU A 71 -5.46 -7.94 -5.60
N VAL A 72 -5.47 -6.89 -4.77
CA VAL A 72 -5.05 -6.98 -3.36
C VAL A 72 -5.90 -8.00 -2.58
N ARG A 73 -7.21 -8.05 -2.83
CA ARG A 73 -8.11 -9.03 -2.22
C ARG A 73 -7.73 -10.47 -2.59
N THR A 74 -7.50 -10.73 -3.88
CA THR A 74 -7.11 -12.06 -4.37
C THR A 74 -5.80 -12.51 -3.75
N GLN A 75 -4.84 -11.59 -3.56
CA GLN A 75 -3.56 -11.90 -2.91
C GLN A 75 -3.70 -12.20 -1.42
N LEU A 76 -4.56 -11.47 -0.70
CA LEU A 76 -4.72 -11.62 0.76
C LEU A 76 -5.64 -12.77 1.18
N PHE A 77 -6.65 -13.09 0.37
CA PHE A 77 -7.74 -13.99 0.76
C PHE A 77 -8.02 -15.09 -0.26
N GLY A 78 -7.32 -15.09 -1.41
CA GLY A 78 -7.58 -15.99 -2.52
C GLY A 78 -8.70 -15.53 -3.46
N PRO A 79 -8.81 -16.14 -4.66
CA PRO A 79 -9.73 -15.71 -5.72
C PRO A 79 -11.21 -15.89 -5.34
N ALA A 80 -11.53 -16.91 -4.53
CA ALA A 80 -12.89 -17.24 -4.11
C ALA A 80 -13.52 -16.20 -3.15
N ALA A 81 -12.72 -15.29 -2.59
CA ALA A 81 -13.12 -14.44 -1.49
C ALA A 81 -13.87 -13.17 -1.94
N THR A 82 -14.95 -13.28 -2.72
CA THR A 82 -15.56 -12.18 -3.50
C THR A 82 -16.57 -11.30 -2.76
N ASP A 83 -16.82 -11.55 -1.49
CA ASP A 83 -17.86 -10.87 -0.73
C ASP A 83 -17.56 -9.41 -0.40
N ARG A 84 -18.65 -8.67 -0.14
CA ARG A 84 -18.62 -7.24 0.20
C ARG A 84 -17.82 -6.94 1.46
N ARG A 85 -17.79 -7.85 2.45
CA ARG A 85 -17.05 -7.67 3.70
C ARG A 85 -15.54 -7.63 3.43
N ARG A 86 -15.02 -8.56 2.63
CA ARG A 86 -13.61 -8.60 2.23
C ARG A 86 -13.20 -7.41 1.37
N ASN A 87 -14.06 -6.98 0.43
CA ASN A 87 -13.81 -5.75 -0.34
C ASN A 87 -13.70 -4.51 0.57
N ALA A 88 -14.61 -4.35 1.54
CA ALA A 88 -14.58 -3.25 2.49
C ALA A 88 -13.36 -3.34 3.43
N GLN A 89 -12.94 -4.55 3.80
CA GLN A 89 -11.71 -4.77 4.58
C GLN A 89 -10.49 -4.29 3.81
N VAL A 90 -10.33 -4.70 2.55
CA VAL A 90 -9.20 -4.26 1.70
C VAL A 90 -9.22 -2.74 1.49
N SER A 91 -10.38 -2.13 1.24
CA SER A 91 -10.49 -0.66 1.15
C SER A 91 -9.95 0.04 2.39
N ARG A 92 -10.24 -0.48 3.59
CA ARG A 92 -9.74 0.08 4.86
C ARG A 92 -8.23 -0.10 5.00
N LEU A 93 -7.69 -1.24 4.57
CA LEU A 93 -6.25 -1.51 4.57
C LEU A 93 -5.51 -0.59 3.60
N VAL A 94 -5.99 -0.43 2.38
CA VAL A 94 -5.41 0.50 1.39
C VAL A 94 -5.50 1.95 1.87
N LYS A 95 -6.64 2.36 2.46
CA LYS A 95 -6.79 3.68 3.08
C LYS A 95 -5.74 3.92 4.17
N ARG A 96 -5.40 2.90 4.97
CA ARG A 96 -4.36 2.99 6.01
C ARG A 96 -2.99 3.31 5.42
N LEU A 97 -2.65 2.71 4.29
CA LEU A 97 -1.40 2.98 3.56
C LEU A 97 -1.43 4.38 2.94
N HIS A 98 -2.56 4.78 2.34
CA HIS A 98 -2.73 6.09 1.73
C HIS A 98 -2.57 7.24 2.73
N LEU A 99 -3.18 7.12 3.92
CA LEU A 99 -3.05 8.11 5.00
C LEU A 99 -1.59 8.29 5.47
N ARG A 100 -0.72 7.31 5.21
CA ARG A 100 0.70 7.32 5.57
C ARG A 100 1.61 7.71 4.40
N GLY A 101 1.04 8.08 3.26
CA GLY A 101 1.80 8.43 2.05
C GLY A 101 2.48 7.26 1.35
N LEU A 102 2.20 6.01 1.76
CA LEU A 102 2.77 4.80 1.15
C LEU A 102 2.14 4.48 -0.21
N VAL A 103 0.92 4.96 -0.45
CA VAL A 103 0.16 4.74 -1.69
C VAL A 103 -0.56 6.03 -2.07
N ALA A 104 -0.56 6.38 -3.35
CA ALA A 104 -1.35 7.47 -3.88
C ALA A 104 -2.59 6.94 -4.63
N LYS A 105 -3.72 7.67 -4.55
CA LYS A 105 -4.89 7.40 -5.39
C LYS A 105 -4.67 8.06 -6.74
N VAL A 106 -4.64 7.26 -7.81
CA VAL A 106 -4.63 7.78 -9.18
C VAL A 106 -6.09 7.97 -9.64
N PRO A 107 -6.49 9.16 -10.14
CA PRO A 107 -7.82 9.36 -10.70
C PRO A 107 -7.99 8.50 -11.95
N ALA A 108 -9.13 7.81 -12.06
CA ALA A 108 -9.46 7.06 -13.27
C ALA A 108 -9.59 8.05 -14.43
N ARG A 109 -8.93 7.77 -15.57
CA ARG A 109 -9.24 8.49 -16.81
C ARG A 109 -10.71 8.25 -17.15
N ALA A 110 -11.48 9.33 -17.24
CA ALA A 110 -12.84 9.27 -17.75
C ALA A 110 -12.79 8.62 -19.14
N ALA A 111 -13.49 7.49 -19.32
CA ALA A 111 -13.74 6.95 -20.64
C ALA A 111 -14.51 8.03 -21.41
N GLY A 112 -13.82 8.69 -22.34
CA GLY A 112 -14.38 9.78 -23.13
C GLY A 112 -15.65 9.31 -23.81
N GLY A 113 -16.77 9.94 -23.47
CA GLY A 113 -18.00 9.81 -24.22
C GLY A 113 -17.75 10.32 -25.64
N LEU A 114 -17.90 9.43 -26.62
CA LEU A 114 -18.12 9.81 -27.99
C LEU A 114 -19.45 10.59 -28.03
N ARG A 115 -19.36 11.92 -27.95
CA ARG A 115 -20.44 12.79 -28.39
C ARG A 115 -20.50 12.65 -29.91
N SER A 116 -21.46 11.88 -30.39
CA SER A 116 -21.91 11.94 -31.78
C SER A 116 -22.45 13.36 -32.02
N GLY A 117 -21.60 14.21 -32.60
CA GLY A 117 -22.03 15.48 -33.17
C GLY A 117 -22.86 15.16 -34.40
N GLY A 118 -24.18 15.35 -34.30
CA GLY A 118 -25.02 15.50 -35.48
C GLY A 118 -24.59 16.74 -36.22
N THR A 119 -24.21 16.58 -37.48
CA THR A 119 -24.10 17.67 -38.45
C THR A 119 -25.46 17.81 -39.14
N PRO A 120 -26.12 18.98 -39.08
CA PRO A 120 -27.25 19.26 -39.94
C PRO A 120 -26.74 19.70 -41.31
N SER A 121 -27.27 19.09 -42.37
CA SER A 121 -27.62 19.77 -43.61
C SER A 121 -28.44 18.86 -44.50
#